data_AF-A0A1Y1NB37-F1
#
_entry.id   AF-A0A1Y1NB37-F1
#
_cell.length_a   1.000
_cell.length_b   1.000
_cell.length_c   1.000
_cell.angle_alpha   90.00
_cell.angle_beta   90.00
_cell.angle_gamma   90.00
#
_symmetry.space_group_name_H-M   'P 1'
#
loop_
_entity.id
_entity.type
_entity.pdbx_description
1 polymer ?
#
loop_
_entity_poly.entity_id
_entity_poly.type
_entity_poly.pdbx_seq_one_letter_code
_entity_poly.pdbx_strand_id
1 'polypeptide(L)'
;GTPDEYSYPKDVKVFNSKSYLLEHAIDGDYAFVKAYKADKLGNCQFRLAAHNFNGAMGRNAKMTIVEAEHIVEPGEIPPEAVHLPGIYVKRVIQSTSEKNIEKFTFAKDESDADA
;
A
#
# COMPACT_ATOMS: atom_id res chain seq x y z
N GLY A 1 6.03 27.28 -12.88
CA GLY A 1 5.82 26.40 -14.04
C GLY A 1 4.33 26.31 -14.31
N THR A 2 3.93 26.36 -15.56
CA THR A 2 2.53 26.17 -15.98
C THR A 2 2.33 24.68 -16.29
N PRO A 3 1.23 24.04 -15.88
CA PRO A 3 0.96 22.65 -16.23
C PRO A 3 0.88 22.46 -17.75
N ASP A 4 1.44 21.35 -18.25
CA ASP A 4 1.30 20.96 -19.66
C ASP A 4 -0.12 20.54 -20.01
N GLU A 5 -0.86 20.00 -19.04
CA GLU A 5 -2.25 19.58 -19.21
C GLU A 5 -3.09 19.89 -17.98
N TYR A 6 -4.33 20.32 -18.22
CA TYR A 6 -5.33 20.55 -17.18
C TYR A 6 -6.34 19.40 -17.17
N SER A 7 -6.82 19.03 -15.99
CA SER A 7 -7.90 18.05 -15.85
C SER A 7 -9.21 18.58 -16.42
N TYR A 8 -10.00 17.70 -17.02
CA TYR A 8 -11.37 17.98 -17.42
C TYR A 8 -12.32 18.02 -16.20
N PRO A 9 -13.44 18.77 -16.27
CA PRO A 9 -14.47 18.74 -15.24
C PRO A 9 -15.05 17.33 -15.06
N LYS A 10 -15.21 16.89 -13.80
CA LYS A 10 -15.83 15.59 -13.48
C LYS A 10 -17.34 15.74 -13.33
N ASP A 11 -18.07 14.66 -13.58
CA ASP A 11 -19.52 14.64 -13.42
C ASP A 11 -19.91 14.87 -11.96
N VAL A 12 -20.94 15.69 -11.74
CA VAL A 12 -21.48 16.02 -10.42
C VAL A 12 -22.89 15.50 -10.28
N LYS A 13 -23.18 14.84 -9.16
CA LYS A 13 -24.53 14.43 -8.79
C LYS A 13 -24.89 14.87 -7.38
N VAL A 14 -26.13 15.33 -7.20
CA VAL A 14 -26.63 15.78 -5.90
C VAL A 14 -27.36 14.63 -5.20
N PHE A 15 -26.93 14.32 -3.98
CA PHE A 15 -27.57 13.36 -3.08
C PHE A 15 -27.82 14.05 -1.74
N ASN A 16 -29.05 14.01 -1.23
CA ASN A 16 -29.42 14.63 0.05
C ASN A 16 -28.96 16.10 0.16
N SER A 17 -29.19 16.88 -0.91
CA SER A 17 -28.79 18.29 -1.01
C SER A 17 -27.28 18.55 -0.92
N LYS A 18 -26.44 17.54 -1.12
CA LYS A 18 -24.97 17.66 -1.21
C LYS A 18 -24.48 17.19 -2.57
N SER A 19 -23.53 17.92 -3.15
CA SER A 19 -22.88 17.59 -4.42
C SER A 19 -21.74 16.59 -4.22
N TYR A 20 -21.67 15.59 -5.09
CA TYR A 20 -20.61 14.58 -5.13
C TYR A 20 -20.05 14.48 -6.54
N LEU A 21 -18.74 14.23 -6.66
CA LEU A 21 -18.07 14.00 -7.93
C LEU A 21 -18.05 12.49 -8.26
N LEU A 22 -18.21 12.16 -9.54
CA LEU A 22 -17.96 10.82 -10.04
C LEU A 22 -16.46 10.56 -10.14
N GLU A 23 -16.00 9.49 -9.49
CA GLU A 23 -14.64 8.97 -9.63
C GLU A 23 -14.70 7.55 -10.19
N HIS A 24 -13.91 7.29 -11.23
CA HIS A 24 -13.76 5.95 -11.77
C HIS A 24 -12.75 5.14 -10.96
N ALA A 25 -12.95 3.83 -10.88
CA ALA A 25 -11.95 2.94 -10.30
C ALA A 25 -10.69 2.95 -11.17
N ILE A 26 -9.52 2.84 -10.53
CA ILE A 26 -8.22 2.78 -11.22
C ILE A 26 -7.84 1.31 -11.40
N ASP A 27 -7.98 0.76 -12.58
CA ASP A 27 -7.53 -0.60 -12.90
C ASP A 27 -6.03 -0.63 -13.25
N GLY A 28 -5.32 -1.60 -12.68
CA GLY A 28 -3.91 -1.84 -12.97
C GLY A 28 -3.68 -3.08 -13.82
N ASP A 29 -2.76 -3.01 -14.78
CA ASP A 29 -2.19 -4.23 -15.37
C ASP A 29 -1.25 -4.92 -14.38
N TYR A 30 -0.45 -4.12 -13.67
CA TYR A 30 0.52 -4.58 -12.68
C TYR A 30 0.39 -3.83 -11.36
N ALA A 31 0.56 -4.55 -10.26
CA ALA A 31 0.76 -3.97 -8.93
C ALA A 31 2.09 -4.47 -8.35
N PHE A 32 2.94 -3.52 -7.97
CA PHE A 32 4.16 -3.78 -7.20
C PHE A 32 3.88 -3.44 -5.74
N VAL A 33 4.00 -4.43 -4.87
CA VAL A 33 3.58 -4.34 -3.47
C VAL A 33 4.74 -4.73 -2.56
N LYS A 34 4.97 -3.95 -1.50
CA LYS A 34 5.97 -4.25 -0.47
C LYS A 34 5.32 -4.88 0.75
N ALA A 35 5.78 -6.05 1.16
CA ALA A 35 5.33 -6.75 2.37
C ALA A 35 6.45 -6.93 3.41
N TYR A 36 6.05 -7.07 4.68
CA TYR A 36 6.97 -7.43 5.76
C TYR A 36 7.23 -8.94 5.79
N LYS A 37 6.15 -9.75 5.70
CA LYS A 37 6.24 -11.19 5.45
C LYS A 37 5.34 -11.57 4.30
N ALA A 38 5.76 -12.56 3.52
CA ALA A 38 4.88 -13.26 2.59
C ALA A 38 5.18 -14.75 2.63
N ASP A 39 4.16 -15.59 2.63
CA ASP A 39 4.35 -17.03 2.47
C ASP A 39 4.50 -17.43 0.99
N LYS A 40 4.93 -18.66 0.74
CA LYS A 40 5.05 -19.19 -0.64
C LYS A 40 3.73 -19.32 -1.40
N LEU A 41 2.58 -19.23 -0.72
CA LEU A 41 1.25 -19.19 -1.35
C LEU A 41 0.81 -17.76 -1.69
N GLY A 42 1.59 -16.74 -1.30
CA GLY A 42 1.33 -15.33 -1.56
C GLY A 42 0.55 -14.61 -0.45
N ASN A 43 0.25 -15.26 0.68
CA ASN A 43 -0.39 -14.55 1.80
C ASN A 43 0.61 -13.56 2.39
N CYS A 44 0.19 -12.30 2.53
CA CYS A 44 1.07 -11.23 2.99
C CYS A 44 0.64 -10.64 4.32
N GLN A 45 1.64 -10.32 5.13
CA GLN A 45 1.53 -9.50 6.32
C GLN A 45 2.32 -8.21 6.11
N PHE A 46 1.64 -7.07 6.33
CA PHE A 46 2.26 -5.75 6.34
C PHE A 46 2.60 -5.34 7.78
N ARG A 47 3.53 -4.39 7.96
CA ARG A 47 3.98 -3.95 9.27
C ARG A 47 3.72 -2.46 9.49
N LEU A 48 2.90 -2.15 10.49
CA LEU A 48 2.59 -0.78 10.91
C LEU A 48 2.08 0.07 9.71
N ALA A 49 2.50 1.33 9.61
CA ALA A 49 2.11 2.26 8.55
C ALA A 49 2.58 1.85 7.13
N ALA A 50 3.44 0.84 6.99
CA ALA A 50 3.74 0.26 5.68
C ALA A 50 2.51 -0.47 5.08
N HIS A 51 1.47 -0.73 5.88
CA HIS A 51 0.15 -1.15 5.41
C HIS A 51 -0.68 0.01 4.85
N ASN A 52 -0.11 0.75 3.91
CA ASN A 52 -0.78 1.86 3.23
C ASN A 52 -1.54 1.34 1.99
N PHE A 53 -1.29 1.91 0.81
CA PHE A 53 -1.88 1.52 -0.46
C PHE A 53 -1.52 0.11 -0.93
N ASN A 54 -0.48 -0.52 -0.37
CA ASN A 54 -0.05 -1.88 -0.69
C ASN A 54 -1.22 -2.88 -0.78
N GLY A 55 -2.13 -2.86 0.19
CA GLY A 55 -3.29 -3.76 0.19
C GLY A 55 -4.34 -3.43 -0.87
N ALA A 56 -4.59 -2.15 -1.14
CA ALA A 56 -5.55 -1.72 -2.16
C ALA A 56 -5.03 -2.02 -3.57
N MET A 57 -3.76 -1.67 -3.84
CA MET A 57 -3.10 -1.90 -5.12
C MET A 57 -2.98 -3.39 -5.43
N GLY A 58 -2.61 -4.22 -4.44
CA GLY A 58 -2.47 -5.65 -4.63
C GLY A 58 -3.77 -6.36 -5.07
N ARG A 59 -4.95 -5.78 -4.77
CA ARG A 59 -6.26 -6.34 -5.16
C ARG A 59 -6.75 -5.87 -6.53
N ASN A 60 -6.29 -4.70 -6.99
CA ASN A 60 -6.85 -4.05 -8.17
C ASN A 60 -5.94 -4.11 -9.40
N ALA A 61 -5.19 -5.20 -9.53
CA ALA A 61 -4.33 -5.45 -10.68
C ALA A 61 -4.48 -6.86 -11.25
N LYS A 62 -4.26 -7.00 -12.56
CA LYS A 62 -4.24 -8.31 -13.24
C LYS A 62 -3.04 -9.15 -12.78
N MET A 63 -1.90 -8.49 -12.53
CA MET A 63 -0.65 -9.12 -12.12
C MET A 63 -0.06 -8.44 -10.88
N THR A 64 -0.17 -9.08 -9.72
CA THR A 64 0.43 -8.56 -8.48
C THR A 64 1.73 -9.28 -8.15
N ILE A 65 2.80 -8.50 -7.98
CA ILE A 65 4.13 -8.94 -7.59
C ILE A 65 4.44 -8.35 -6.22
N VAL A 66 4.67 -9.22 -5.24
CA VAL A 66 4.98 -8.84 -3.87
C VAL A 66 6.47 -8.99 -3.61
N GLU A 67 7.09 -7.92 -3.14
CA GLU A 67 8.45 -7.93 -2.60
C GLU A 67 8.40 -8.03 -1.06
N ALA A 68 8.82 -9.16 -0.49
CA ALA A 68 8.72 -9.44 0.93
C ALA A 68 10.09 -9.34 1.63
N GLU A 69 10.15 -8.70 2.81
CA GLU A 69 11.36 -8.74 3.65
C GLU A 69 11.68 -10.16 4.14
N HIS A 70 10.65 -10.93 4.49
CA HIS A 70 10.79 -12.31 4.94
C HIS A 70 9.85 -13.19 4.12
N ILE A 71 10.43 -14.09 3.31
CA ILE A 71 9.68 -15.18 2.71
C ILE A 71 9.65 -16.34 3.70
N VAL A 72 8.44 -16.78 4.04
CA VAL A 72 8.19 -17.81 5.06
C VAL A 72 7.45 -19.00 4.45
N GLU A 73 7.42 -20.12 5.17
CA GLU A 73 6.62 -21.28 4.74
C GLU A 73 5.12 -21.06 5.02
N PRO A 74 4.23 -21.71 4.25
CA PRO A 74 2.80 -21.68 4.51
C PRO A 74 2.47 -22.16 5.92
N GLY A 75 1.63 -21.39 6.64
CA GLY A 75 1.26 -21.65 8.03
C GLY A 75 2.08 -20.87 9.06
N GLU A 76 3.23 -20.27 8.68
CA GLU A 76 4.00 -19.40 9.58
C GLU A 76 3.40 -17.99 9.74
N ILE A 77 2.49 -17.60 8.84
CA ILE A 77 1.62 -16.44 9.02
C ILE A 77 0.28 -16.95 9.56
N PRO A 78 -0.10 -16.58 10.80
CA PRO A 78 -1.41 -16.94 11.35
C PRO A 78 -2.54 -16.44 10.42
N PRO A 79 -3.61 -17.22 10.18
CA PRO A 79 -4.69 -16.83 9.28
C PRO A 79 -5.30 -15.46 9.59
N GLU A 80 -5.48 -15.12 10.86
CA GLU A 80 -5.99 -13.84 11.34
C GLU A 80 -5.03 -12.66 11.09
N ALA A 81 -3.77 -12.96 10.80
CA ALA A 81 -2.71 -11.97 10.58
C ALA A 81 -2.41 -11.74 9.08
N VAL A 82 -3.17 -12.38 8.18
CA VAL A 82 -3.08 -12.19 6.72
C VAL A 82 -3.83 -10.90 6.33
N HIS A 83 -3.11 -9.93 5.78
CA HIS A 83 -3.70 -8.65 5.34
C HIS A 83 -4.07 -8.66 3.84
N LEU A 84 -3.24 -9.29 3.02
CA LEU A 84 -3.49 -9.52 1.60
C LEU A 84 -3.47 -11.03 1.34
N PRO A 85 -4.63 -11.65 1.09
CA PRO A 85 -4.71 -13.08 0.78
C PRO A 85 -3.97 -13.43 -0.52
N GLY A 86 -3.34 -14.61 -0.55
CA GLY A 86 -2.52 -15.07 -1.67
C GLY A 86 -3.25 -15.19 -3.01
N ILE A 87 -4.59 -15.26 -3.00
CA ILE A 87 -5.39 -15.27 -4.24
C ILE A 87 -5.14 -14.05 -5.14
N TYR A 88 -4.81 -12.90 -4.52
CA TYR A 88 -4.50 -11.67 -5.24
C TYR A 88 -3.05 -11.60 -5.73
N VAL A 89 -2.18 -12.48 -5.22
CA VAL A 89 -0.74 -12.43 -5.44
C VAL A 89 -0.34 -13.50 -6.46
N LYS A 90 0.45 -13.09 -7.46
CA LYS A 90 0.90 -14.01 -8.52
C LYS A 90 2.37 -14.37 -8.38
N ARG A 91 3.19 -13.48 -7.81
CA ARG A 91 4.61 -13.73 -7.54
C ARG A 91 5.01 -13.11 -6.22
N VAL A 92 5.89 -13.80 -5.51
CA VAL A 92 6.59 -13.30 -4.32
C VAL A 92 8.08 -13.31 -4.61
N ILE A 93 8.77 -12.21 -4.32
CA ILE A 93 10.21 -12.06 -4.47
C ILE A 93 10.84 -11.58 -3.16
N GLN A 94 12.09 -11.99 -2.93
CA GLN A 94 12.84 -11.60 -1.74
C GLN A 94 13.28 -10.14 -1.90
N SER A 95 13.02 -9.33 -0.86
CA SER A 95 13.49 -7.95 -0.81
C SER A 95 15.00 -7.89 -0.61
N THR A 96 15.66 -7.02 -1.37
CA THR A 96 17.10 -6.73 -1.27
C THR A 96 17.37 -5.27 -0.91
N SER A 97 16.33 -4.47 -0.71
CA SER A 97 16.41 -3.03 -0.48
C SER A 97 16.25 -2.69 0.99
N GLU A 98 17.03 -1.71 1.46
CA GLU A 98 16.93 -1.17 2.81
C GLU A 98 15.78 -0.18 2.96
N LYS A 99 15.31 0.03 4.19
CA LYS A 99 14.27 1.03 4.51
C LYS A 99 14.90 2.38 4.81
N ASN A 100 14.46 3.40 4.08
CA ASN A 100 14.87 4.78 4.30
C ASN A 100 13.82 5.55 5.09
N ILE A 101 14.28 6.50 5.90
CA ILE A 101 13.44 7.47 6.61
C ILE A 101 13.73 8.84 6.00
N GLU A 102 12.69 9.48 5.44
CA GLU A 102 12.81 10.79 4.81
C GLU A 102 13.20 11.88 5.81
N LYS A 103 12.55 11.89 6.99
CA LYS A 103 12.79 12.85 8.05
C LYS A 103 12.79 12.19 9.41
N PHE A 104 13.96 12.09 10.03
CA PHE A 104 14.08 11.67 11.41
C PHE A 104 13.54 12.77 12.33
N THR A 105 12.56 12.43 13.16
CA THR A 105 12.03 13.31 14.20
C THR A 105 12.10 12.54 15.51
N PHE A 106 12.90 13.04 16.44
CA PHE A 106 13.09 12.43 17.76
C PHE A 106 12.20 13.13 18.78
N ALA A 107 12.03 12.51 19.96
CA ALA A 107 11.38 13.19 21.08
C ALA A 107 12.19 14.45 21.45
N LYS A 108 11.49 15.51 21.90
CA LYS A 108 12.15 16.68 22.46
C LYS A 108 12.82 16.29 23.76
N ASP A 109 14.05 16.76 23.99
CA ASP A 109 14.67 16.66 25.31
C ASP A 109 14.09 17.75 26.22
N GLU A 110 14.02 17.52 27.54
CA GLU A 110 13.54 18.53 28.50
C GLU A 110 14.36 19.84 28.46
N SER A 111 15.56 19.80 27.87
CA SER A 111 16.43 20.96 27.66
C SER A 111 16.15 21.75 26.39
N ASP A 112 15.29 21.27 25.49
CA ASP A 112 14.96 22.00 24.26
C ASP A 112 14.06 23.20 24.60
N ALA A 113 14.56 24.41 24.30
CA ALA A 113 14.03 25.70 24.76
C ALA A 113 12.60 26.07 24.31
N ASP A 114 11.89 25.16 23.64
CA ASP A 114 10.52 25.32 23.13
C ASP A 114 9.58 24.21 23.67
N ALA A 115 9.81 23.74 24.91
CA ALA A 115 8.94 22.85 25.67
C ALA A 115 7.99 23.64 26.59
#